data_AF-A0A7W2GGJ7-F1
#
_entry.id   AF-A0A7W2GGJ7-F1
#
_cell.length_a   1.000
_cell.length_b   1.000
_cell.length_c   1.000
_cell.angle_alpha   90.00
_cell.angle_beta   90.00
_cell.angle_gamma   90.00
#
_symmetry.space_group_name_H-M   'P 1'
#
loop_
_entity.id
_entity.type
_entity.pdbx_description
1 polymer ?
#
loop_
_entity_poly.entity_id
_entity_poly.type
_entity_poly.pdbx_seq_one_letter_code
_entity_poly.pdbx_strand_id
1 'polypeptide(L)'
;MKSKATVFAVLILVAALSRLLPHYPNFTAMGALAFYTAFSGKNVWQSLAIMAGTMMLTDLVLNNLVYPSGEFVFMYAGSLFTYVGFAAYSLMGYLSKSRKSAALGLIAGSIIFFAVSNFGVWFSAFSPYPKTGTGLLAAYTAAIPFYAPELLSSFLFSAIAGYAESRVKATANA
;
A
#
# COMPACT_ATOMS: atom_id res chain seq x y z
N MET A 1 20.22 8.50 -11.25
CA MET A 1 20.04 7.36 -10.31
C MET A 1 19.96 7.82 -8.85
N LYS A 2 20.86 8.69 -8.36
CA LYS A 2 20.81 9.20 -6.98
C LYS A 2 19.47 9.87 -6.60
N SER A 3 18.89 10.68 -7.50
CA SER A 3 17.62 11.38 -7.23
C SER A 3 16.42 10.46 -6.94
N LYS A 4 16.28 9.34 -7.66
CA LYS A 4 15.21 8.36 -7.42
C LYS A 4 15.39 7.62 -6.10
N ALA A 5 16.62 7.22 -5.78
CA ALA A 5 16.92 6.51 -4.55
C ALA A 5 16.55 7.36 -3.31
N THR A 6 16.87 8.66 -3.33
CA THR A 6 16.46 9.59 -2.27
C THR A 6 14.94 9.66 -2.12
N VAL A 7 14.21 9.83 -3.23
CA VAL A 7 12.73 9.88 -3.19
C VAL A 7 12.14 8.58 -2.66
N PHE A 8 12.68 7.43 -3.07
CA PHE A 8 12.21 6.14 -2.59
C PHE A 8 12.49 5.96 -1.10
N ALA A 9 13.67 6.35 -0.61
CA ALA A 9 13.99 6.30 0.81
C ALA A 9 13.04 7.18 1.64
N VAL A 10 12.76 8.40 1.19
CA VAL A 10 11.79 9.28 1.85
C VAL A 10 10.39 8.68 1.81
N LEU A 11 9.97 8.10 0.68
CA LEU A 11 8.65 7.48 0.55
C LEU A 11 8.50 6.25 1.45
N ILE A 12 9.57 5.46 1.65
CA ILE A 12 9.60 4.35 2.62
C ILE A 12 9.35 4.90 4.03
N LEU A 13 10.06 5.95 4.43
CA LEU A 13 9.89 6.56 5.75
C LEU A 13 8.47 7.10 5.94
N VAL A 14 7.94 7.84 4.95
CA VAL A 14 6.57 8.38 5.01
C VAL A 14 5.54 7.25 5.08
N ALA A 15 5.70 6.18 4.31
CA ALA A 15 4.83 5.02 4.35
C ALA A 15 4.86 4.32 5.70
N ALA A 16 6.06 4.06 6.24
CA ALA A 16 6.21 3.46 7.56
C ALA A 16 5.58 4.32 8.66
N LEU A 17 5.90 5.62 8.70
CA LEU A 17 5.37 6.54 9.71
C LEU A 17 3.86 6.73 9.59
N SER A 18 3.33 6.85 8.37
CA SER A 18 1.88 6.99 8.16
C SER A 18 1.09 5.76 8.61
N ARG A 19 1.71 4.58 8.69
CA ARG A 19 1.11 3.37 9.27
C ARG A 19 1.23 3.33 10.79
N LEU A 20 2.39 3.72 11.33
CA LEU A 20 2.70 3.60 12.75
C LEU A 20 2.04 4.69 13.60
N LEU A 21 1.88 5.89 13.06
CA LEU A 21 1.22 7.00 13.75
C LEU A 21 -0.30 6.91 13.60
N PRO A 22 -1.09 7.46 14.54
CA PRO A 22 -2.54 7.56 14.39
C PRO A 22 -2.93 8.28 13.10
N HIS A 23 -3.79 7.64 12.31
CA HIS A 23 -4.23 8.13 11.01
C HIS A 23 -5.68 7.69 10.76
N TYR A 24 -6.34 8.34 9.79
CA TYR A 24 -7.66 7.88 9.35
C TYR A 24 -7.55 6.48 8.71
N PRO A 25 -8.50 5.56 8.94
CA PRO A 25 -8.43 4.20 8.41
C PRO A 25 -8.10 4.15 6.90
N ASN A 26 -7.12 3.31 6.54
CA ASN A 26 -6.55 3.13 5.19
C ASN A 26 -5.91 4.38 4.55
N PHE A 27 -5.83 5.51 5.24
CA PHE A 27 -5.16 6.70 4.73
C PHE A 27 -3.65 6.64 5.04
N THR A 28 -2.88 5.91 4.21
CA THR A 28 -1.43 5.73 4.38
C THR A 28 -0.69 5.89 3.07
N ALA A 29 0.63 6.09 3.10
CA ALA A 29 1.42 6.17 1.87
C ALA A 29 1.81 4.81 1.28
N MET A 30 1.23 3.69 1.74
CA MET A 30 1.61 2.34 1.28
C MET A 30 1.28 2.06 -0.18
N GLY A 31 0.08 2.41 -0.65
CA GLY A 31 -0.26 2.21 -2.06
C GLY A 31 0.59 3.09 -2.97
N ALA A 32 0.93 4.31 -2.54
CA ALA A 32 1.88 5.17 -3.22
C ALA A 32 3.31 4.60 -3.23
N LEU A 33 3.79 4.07 -2.09
CA LEU A 33 5.09 3.39 -2.01
C LEU A 33 5.13 2.26 -3.03
N ALA A 34 4.16 1.33 -2.95
CA ALA A 34 4.08 0.18 -3.82
C ALA A 34 3.95 0.57 -5.30
N PHE A 35 3.15 1.57 -5.64
CA PHE A 35 2.91 1.97 -7.04
C PHE A 35 4.07 2.78 -7.61
N TYR A 36 4.49 3.82 -6.90
CA TYR A 36 5.40 4.82 -7.42
C TYR A 36 6.83 4.27 -7.57
N THR A 37 7.27 3.41 -6.65
CA THR A 37 8.59 2.76 -6.79
C THR A 37 8.65 1.86 -8.02
N ALA A 38 7.57 1.14 -8.34
CA ALA A 38 7.48 0.36 -9.57
C ALA A 38 7.40 1.25 -10.82
N PHE A 39 6.56 2.29 -10.77
CA PHE A 39 6.31 3.19 -11.90
C PHE A 39 7.55 4.01 -12.29
N SER A 40 8.20 4.65 -11.33
CA SER A 40 9.40 5.44 -11.58
C SER A 40 10.64 4.56 -11.74
N GLY A 41 10.77 3.52 -10.91
CA GLY A 41 11.95 2.64 -10.90
C GLY A 41 12.01 1.69 -12.09
N LYS A 42 10.86 1.38 -12.72
CA LYS A 42 10.74 0.37 -13.79
C LYS A 42 11.27 -1.00 -13.39
N ASN A 43 11.14 -1.34 -12.11
CA ASN A 43 11.53 -2.63 -11.55
C ASN A 43 10.47 -3.10 -10.55
N VAL A 44 9.65 -4.07 -10.96
CA VAL A 44 8.57 -4.61 -10.12
C VAL A 44 9.13 -5.36 -8.90
N TRP A 45 10.22 -6.10 -9.05
CA TRP A 45 10.80 -6.89 -7.96
C TRP A 45 11.36 -6.02 -6.84
N GLN A 46 12.06 -4.93 -7.21
CA GLN A 46 12.50 -3.92 -6.23
C GLN A 46 11.30 -3.32 -5.49
N SER A 47 10.25 -2.99 -6.23
CA SER A 47 9.04 -2.42 -5.64
C SER A 47 8.34 -3.37 -4.68
N LEU A 48 8.22 -4.64 -5.04
CA LEU A 48 7.64 -5.68 -4.19
C LEU A 48 8.48 -5.88 -2.92
N ALA A 49 9.81 -5.93 -3.04
CA ALA A 49 10.70 -6.05 -1.88
C ALA A 49 10.60 -4.85 -0.94
N ILE A 50 10.58 -3.62 -1.48
CA ILE A 50 10.42 -2.39 -0.69
C ILE A 50 9.07 -2.38 0.02
N MET A 51 7.98 -2.69 -0.70
CA MET A 51 6.63 -2.72 -0.16
C MET A 51 6.49 -3.78 0.94
N ALA A 52 6.86 -5.03 0.67
CA ALA A 52 6.73 -6.13 1.62
C ALA A 52 7.64 -5.94 2.84
N GLY A 53 8.87 -5.45 2.63
CA GLY A 53 9.80 -5.13 3.72
C GLY A 53 9.29 -4.02 4.63
N THR A 54 8.73 -2.95 4.05
CA THR A 54 8.13 -1.85 4.82
C THR A 54 6.94 -2.35 5.63
N MET A 55 6.04 -3.12 5.02
CA MET A 55 4.90 -3.71 5.73
C MET A 55 5.36 -4.61 6.86
N MET A 56 6.28 -5.55 6.60
CA MET A 56 6.75 -6.50 7.60
C MET A 56 7.38 -5.80 8.80
N LEU A 57 8.24 -4.81 8.57
CA LEU A 57 8.84 -4.03 9.66
C LEU A 57 7.77 -3.30 10.47
N THR A 58 6.80 -2.65 9.81
CA THR A 58 5.73 -1.97 10.55
C THR A 58 4.77 -2.92 11.26
N ASP A 59 4.47 -4.08 10.68
CA ASP A 59 3.55 -5.06 11.25
C ASP A 59 4.18 -5.71 12.48
N LEU A 60 5.49 -6.00 12.46
CA LEU A 60 6.21 -6.47 13.65
C LEU A 60 6.13 -5.46 14.79
N VAL A 61 6.23 -4.16 14.51
CA VAL A 61 6.06 -3.10 15.52
C VAL A 61 4.61 -3.03 15.99
N LEU A 62 3.64 -3.00 15.07
CA LEU A 62 2.22 -2.86 15.39
C LEU A 62 1.72 -4.04 16.22
N ASN A 63 1.99 -5.27 15.78
CA ASN A 63 1.44 -6.47 16.40
C ASN A 63 2.08 -6.81 17.76
N ASN A 64 3.34 -6.40 17.99
CA ASN A 64 4.10 -6.84 19.16
C ASN A 64 4.39 -5.72 20.16
N LEU A 65 4.38 -4.44 19.73
CA LEU A 65 4.71 -3.31 20.59
C LEU A 65 3.53 -2.35 20.81
N VAL A 66 2.74 -2.09 19.76
CA VAL A 66 1.61 -1.14 19.84
C VAL A 66 0.31 -1.84 20.28
N TYR A 67 0.04 -3.01 19.72
CA TYR A 67 -1.16 -3.83 19.98
C TYR A 67 -0.77 -5.25 20.41
N PRO A 68 -0.01 -5.41 21.50
CA PRO A 68 0.46 -6.74 21.91
C PRO A 68 -0.70 -7.65 22.29
N SER A 69 -0.70 -8.87 21.74
CA SER A 69 -1.66 -9.93 22.09
C SER A 69 -1.20 -10.84 23.23
N GLY A 70 0.01 -10.64 23.76
CA GLY A 70 0.65 -11.49 24.78
C GLY A 70 1.57 -12.57 24.22
N GLU A 71 1.55 -12.79 22.90
CA GLU A 71 2.45 -13.70 22.19
C GLU A 71 3.11 -12.98 21.02
N PHE A 72 4.23 -13.51 20.53
CA PHE A 72 4.89 -12.95 19.35
C PHE A 72 4.07 -13.25 18.08
N VAL A 73 3.66 -12.19 17.38
CA VAL A 73 2.88 -12.27 16.13
C VAL A 73 3.77 -11.84 14.96
N PHE A 74 4.21 -12.82 14.17
CA PHE A 74 4.98 -12.57 12.95
C PHE A 74 4.09 -12.01 11.82
N MET A 75 2.92 -12.62 11.59
CA MET A 75 1.92 -12.19 10.62
C MET A 75 0.53 -12.35 11.21
N TYR A 76 -0.28 -11.29 11.19
CA TYR A 76 -1.66 -11.37 11.66
C TYR A 76 -2.55 -12.11 10.66
N ALA A 77 -3.68 -12.67 11.12
CA ALA A 77 -4.60 -13.40 10.25
C ALA A 77 -5.16 -12.48 9.15
N GLY A 78 -5.00 -12.87 7.89
CA GLY A 78 -5.43 -12.07 6.74
C GLY A 78 -4.37 -11.12 6.18
N SER A 79 -3.25 -10.91 6.86
CA SER A 79 -2.14 -10.05 6.40
C SER A 79 -1.66 -10.38 4.98
N LEU A 80 -1.56 -11.66 4.63
CA LEU A 80 -1.14 -12.07 3.29
C LEU A 80 -2.02 -11.47 2.18
N PHE A 81 -3.33 -11.36 2.40
CA PHE A 81 -4.24 -10.71 1.44
C PHE A 81 -3.98 -9.21 1.33
N THR A 82 -3.65 -8.54 2.43
CA THR A 82 -3.23 -7.14 2.41
C THR A 82 -1.94 -6.96 1.62
N TYR A 83 -0.94 -7.85 1.79
CA TYR A 83 0.33 -7.80 1.05
C TYR A 83 0.11 -8.04 -0.44
N VAL A 84 -0.70 -9.04 -0.81
CA VAL A 84 -1.06 -9.34 -2.21
C VAL A 84 -1.86 -8.18 -2.80
N GLY A 85 -2.77 -7.57 -2.04
CA GLY A 85 -3.48 -6.37 -2.45
C GLY A 85 -2.50 -5.24 -2.81
N PHE A 86 -1.53 -4.94 -1.95
CA PHE A 86 -0.54 -3.90 -2.25
C PHE A 86 0.44 -4.31 -3.37
N ALA A 87 0.70 -5.60 -3.56
CA ALA A 87 1.44 -6.09 -4.72
C ALA A 87 0.74 -5.72 -6.06
N ALA A 88 -0.59 -5.62 -6.07
CA ALA A 88 -1.33 -5.15 -7.25
C ALA A 88 -0.95 -3.71 -7.63
N TYR A 89 -0.74 -2.83 -6.65
CA TYR A 89 -0.22 -1.49 -6.90
C TYR A 89 1.15 -1.50 -7.56
N SER A 90 2.08 -2.35 -7.07
CA SER A 90 3.39 -2.51 -7.71
C SER A 90 3.29 -3.02 -9.14
N LEU A 91 2.41 -3.98 -9.41
CA LEU A 91 2.19 -4.47 -10.77
C LEU A 91 1.62 -3.37 -11.67
N MET A 92 0.58 -2.67 -11.24
CA MET A 92 -0.04 -1.60 -12.03
C MET A 92 0.91 -0.41 -12.25
N GLY A 93 1.75 -0.10 -11.25
CA GLY A 93 2.80 0.90 -11.37
C GLY A 93 3.83 0.52 -12.42
N TYR A 94 4.30 -0.73 -12.41
CA TYR A 94 5.25 -1.25 -13.39
C TYR A 94 4.70 -1.20 -14.82
N LEU A 95 3.44 -1.63 -15.02
CA LEU A 95 2.79 -1.66 -16.33
C LEU A 95 2.48 -0.26 -16.89
N SER A 96 2.42 0.77 -16.04
CA SER A 96 2.14 2.15 -16.44
C SER A 96 3.31 2.78 -17.20
N LYS A 97 3.04 3.31 -18.41
CA LYS A 97 4.07 3.88 -19.32
C LYS A 97 4.13 5.41 -19.34
N SER A 98 3.06 6.08 -18.91
CA SER A 98 2.92 7.53 -18.89
C SER A 98 2.20 8.01 -17.63
N ARG A 99 2.16 9.33 -17.38
CA ARG A 99 1.37 9.91 -16.27
C ARG A 99 -0.13 9.63 -16.40
N LYS A 100 -0.66 9.64 -17.63
CA LYS A 100 -2.07 9.32 -17.88
C LYS A 100 -2.38 7.86 -17.54
N SER A 101 -1.57 6.92 -18.03
CA SER A 101 -1.74 5.51 -17.68
C SER A 101 -1.46 5.24 -16.21
N ALA A 102 -0.61 6.04 -15.55
CA ALA A 102 -0.34 5.90 -14.12
C ALA A 102 -1.56 6.24 -13.26
N ALA A 103 -2.33 7.27 -13.63
CA ALA A 103 -3.59 7.57 -12.95
C ALA A 103 -4.59 6.41 -13.07
N LEU A 104 -4.74 5.83 -14.26
CA LEU A 104 -5.58 4.64 -14.45
C LEU A 104 -5.03 3.43 -13.69
N GLY A 105 -3.71 3.27 -13.63
CA GLY A 105 -3.05 2.20 -12.87
C GLY A 105 -3.28 2.31 -11.37
N LEU A 106 -3.31 3.52 -10.80
CA LEU A 106 -3.65 3.73 -9.39
C LEU A 106 -5.09 3.32 -9.08
N ILE A 107 -6.03 3.63 -9.97
CA ILE A 107 -7.44 3.20 -9.84
C ILE A 107 -7.57 1.68 -9.99
N ALA A 108 -6.89 1.07 -10.96
CA ALA A 108 -6.89 -0.37 -11.11
C ALA A 108 -6.27 -1.07 -9.88
N GLY A 109 -5.16 -0.52 -9.37
CA GLY A 109 -4.49 -0.99 -8.15
C GLY A 109 -5.41 -0.94 -6.93
N SER A 110 -6.14 0.17 -6.73
CA SER A 110 -7.07 0.32 -5.60
C SER A 110 -8.22 -0.67 -5.68
N ILE A 111 -8.80 -0.88 -6.87
CA ILE A 111 -9.91 -1.80 -7.06
C ILE A 111 -9.46 -3.23 -6.73
N ILE A 112 -8.29 -3.64 -7.20
CA ILE A 112 -7.74 -4.97 -6.92
C ILE A 112 -7.38 -5.09 -5.43
N PHE A 113 -6.74 -4.07 -4.84
CA PHE A 113 -6.45 -4.02 -3.41
C PHE A 113 -7.72 -4.19 -2.58
N PHE A 114 -8.77 -3.42 -2.88
CA PHE A 114 -10.06 -3.48 -2.22
C PHE A 114 -10.69 -4.87 -2.34
N ALA A 115 -10.66 -5.48 -3.53
CA ALA A 115 -11.17 -6.84 -3.72
C ALA A 115 -10.38 -7.85 -2.86
N VAL A 116 -9.06 -7.90 -3.02
CA VAL A 116 -8.24 -8.94 -2.38
C VAL A 116 -8.21 -8.79 -0.86
N SER A 117 -8.01 -7.58 -0.35
CA SER A 117 -7.89 -7.34 1.10
C SER A 117 -9.19 -7.67 1.85
N ASN A 118 -10.35 -7.28 1.31
CA ASN A 118 -11.64 -7.53 1.95
C ASN A 118 -12.11 -8.98 1.79
N PHE A 119 -11.77 -9.63 0.69
CA PHE A 119 -11.86 -11.10 0.62
C PHE A 119 -11.03 -11.75 1.73
N GLY A 120 -9.83 -11.24 1.98
CA GLY A 120 -8.97 -11.68 3.09
C GLY A 120 -9.61 -11.52 4.46
N VAL A 121 -10.29 -10.39 4.73
CA VAL A 121 -11.05 -10.17 5.96
C VAL A 121 -12.12 -11.26 6.11
N TRP A 122 -12.95 -11.45 5.09
CA TRP A 122 -13.98 -12.49 5.09
C TRP A 122 -13.41 -13.90 5.22
N PHE A 123 -12.28 -14.20 4.58
CA PHE A 123 -11.65 -15.52 4.55
C PHE A 123 -10.89 -15.86 5.84
N SER A 124 -10.35 -14.85 6.54
CA SER A 124 -9.53 -15.02 7.74
C SER A 124 -10.23 -15.80 8.87
N ALA A 125 -9.44 -16.49 9.70
CA ALA A 125 -9.95 -17.31 10.80
C ALA A 125 -10.78 -16.51 11.83
N PHE A 126 -10.42 -15.24 12.05
CA PHE A 126 -11.10 -14.34 12.99
C PHE A 126 -12.14 -13.43 12.32
N SER A 127 -12.60 -13.78 11.12
CA SER A 127 -13.64 -13.03 10.42
C SER A 127 -14.91 -12.95 11.25
N PRO A 128 -15.50 -11.75 11.44
CA PRO A 128 -16.81 -11.61 12.08
C PRO A 128 -17.96 -12.01 11.15
N TYR A 129 -17.68 -12.36 9.89
CA TYR A 129 -18.67 -12.67 8.87
C TYR A 129 -18.81 -14.18 8.66
N PRO A 130 -20.04 -14.70 8.47
CA PRO A 130 -20.26 -16.11 8.12
C PRO A 130 -19.54 -16.50 6.82
N LYS A 131 -19.07 -17.76 6.73
CA LYS A 131 -18.41 -18.32 5.54
C LYS A 131 -19.44 -18.73 4.46
N THR A 132 -20.30 -17.78 4.10
CA THR A 132 -21.36 -17.90 3.08
C THR A 132 -21.26 -16.73 2.10
N GLY A 133 -21.96 -16.82 0.96
CA GLY A 133 -22.04 -15.71 0.01
C GLY A 133 -22.64 -14.43 0.61
N THR A 134 -23.60 -14.56 1.52
CA THR A 134 -24.18 -13.41 2.24
C THR A 134 -23.19 -12.76 3.20
N GLY A 135 -22.37 -13.54 3.90
CA GLY A 135 -21.30 -13.02 4.74
C GLY A 135 -20.21 -12.32 3.93
N LEU A 136 -19.88 -12.85 2.74
CA LEU A 136 -18.94 -12.19 1.83
C LEU A 136 -19.47 -10.83 1.37
N LEU A 137 -20.74 -10.76 0.96
CA LEU A 137 -21.38 -9.49 0.59
C LEU A 137 -21.35 -8.50 1.75
N ALA A 138 -21.68 -8.94 2.97
CA ALA A 138 -21.64 -8.09 4.17
C ALA A 138 -20.24 -7.53 4.44
N ALA A 139 -19.19 -8.35 4.29
CA ALA A 139 -17.80 -7.89 4.43
C ALA A 139 -17.45 -6.79 3.43
N TYR A 140 -17.82 -6.95 2.15
CA TYR A 140 -17.60 -5.92 1.14
C TYR A 140 -18.44 -4.67 1.35
N THR A 141 -19.69 -4.79 1.78
CA THR A 141 -20.53 -3.62 2.10
C THR A 141 -19.93 -2.81 3.24
N ALA A 142 -19.46 -3.47 4.31
CA ALA A 142 -18.78 -2.81 5.42
C ALA A 142 -17.45 -2.18 5.00
N ALA A 143 -16.81 -2.68 3.95
CA ALA A 143 -15.54 -2.17 3.46
C ALA A 143 -15.65 -0.84 2.68
N ILE A 144 -16.82 -0.50 2.13
CA ILE A 144 -17.03 0.66 1.25
C ILE A 144 -16.44 1.98 1.80
N PRO A 145 -16.62 2.34 3.08
CA PRO A 145 -16.08 3.59 3.64
C PRO A 145 -14.54 3.68 3.60
N PHE A 146 -13.85 2.54 3.51
CA PHE A 146 -12.38 2.46 3.53
C PHE A 146 -11.74 2.55 2.14
N TYR A 147 -12.55 2.51 1.06
CA TYR A 147 -12.03 2.57 -0.30
C TYR A 147 -11.51 3.96 -0.68
N ALA A 148 -12.29 5.00 -0.43
CA ALA A 148 -11.91 6.36 -0.82
C ALA A 148 -10.64 6.86 -0.11
N PRO A 149 -10.45 6.68 1.22
CA PRO A 149 -9.20 7.08 1.89
C PRO A 149 -7.96 6.41 1.32
N GLU A 150 -8.06 5.11 1.02
CA GLU A 150 -6.98 4.34 0.41
C GLU A 150 -6.60 4.92 -0.96
N LEU A 151 -7.59 5.06 -1.86
CA LEU A 151 -7.37 5.57 -3.21
C LEU A 151 -6.79 6.99 -3.18
N LEU A 152 -7.38 7.88 -2.38
CA LEU A 152 -6.99 9.28 -2.29
C LEU A 152 -5.59 9.45 -1.72
N SER A 153 -5.24 8.70 -0.67
CA SER A 153 -3.89 8.74 -0.10
C SER A 153 -2.84 8.20 -1.10
N SER A 154 -3.15 7.10 -1.79
CA SER A 154 -2.31 6.53 -2.85
C SER A 154 -2.05 7.53 -3.99
N PHE A 155 -3.06 8.29 -4.42
CA PHE A 155 -2.88 9.38 -5.39
C PHE A 155 -2.05 10.53 -4.83
N LEU A 156 -2.37 11.01 -3.62
CA LEU A 156 -1.73 12.16 -2.99
C LEU A 156 -0.23 11.93 -2.83
N PHE A 157 0.16 10.83 -2.19
CA PHE A 157 1.56 10.52 -1.92
C PHE A 157 2.33 10.18 -3.21
N SER A 158 1.69 9.57 -4.21
CA SER A 158 2.30 9.36 -5.54
C SER A 158 2.56 10.68 -6.27
N ALA A 159 1.64 11.64 -6.17
CA ALA A 159 1.82 12.96 -6.76
C ALA A 159 2.95 13.75 -6.08
N ILE A 160 3.03 13.70 -4.75
CA ILE A 160 4.11 14.30 -3.96
C ILE A 160 5.46 13.69 -4.34
N ALA A 161 5.57 12.36 -4.42
CA ALA A 161 6.79 11.67 -4.85
C ALA A 161 7.18 12.06 -6.29
N GLY A 162 6.18 12.11 -7.19
CA GLY A 162 6.25 12.66 -8.54
C GLY A 162 6.91 14.03 -8.61
N TYR A 163 6.41 14.94 -7.79
CA TYR A 163 6.88 16.31 -7.72
C TYR A 163 8.30 16.38 -7.15
N ALA A 164 8.56 15.70 -6.03
CA ALA A 164 9.87 15.64 -5.39
C ALA A 164 10.95 15.13 -6.37
N GLU A 165 10.68 14.06 -7.11
CA GLU A 165 11.63 13.53 -8.11
C GLU A 165 11.94 14.56 -9.19
N SER A 166 10.95 15.33 -9.64
CA SER A 166 11.16 16.36 -10.66
C SER A 166 12.03 17.52 -10.15
N ARG A 167 11.88 17.91 -8.87
CA ARG A 167 12.70 18.95 -8.23
C ARG A 167 14.12 18.51 -7.98
N VAL A 168 14.33 17.31 -7.43
CA VAL A 168 15.69 16.78 -7.17
C VAL A 168 16.48 16.65 -8.47
N LYS A 169 15.82 16.29 -9.59
CA LYS A 169 16.46 16.27 -10.92
C LYS A 169 16.84 17.67 -11.40
N ALA A 170 16.00 18.68 -11.19
CA ALA A 170 16.29 20.05 -11.61
C ALA A 170 17.51 20.62 -10.86
N THR A 171 17.60 20.42 -9.54
CA THR A 171 18.74 20.89 -8.73
C THR A 171 20.03 20.13 -9.04
N ALA A 172 19.96 18.85 -9.41
CA ALA A 172 21.16 18.08 -9.77
C ALA A 172 21.76 18.46 -11.13
N ASN A 173 21.02 19.20 -11.95
CA ASN A 173 21.42 19.64 -13.29
C ASN A 173 21.74 21.14 -13.36
N ALA A 174 21.58 21.88 -12.26
CA ALA A 174 21.92 23.29 -12.11
C ALA A 174 23.33 23.42 -11.51
#